data_AF-V5FU64-F1
#
_entry.id   AF-V5FU64-F1
#
_cell.length_a   1.000
_cell.length_b   1.000
_cell.length_c   1.000
_cell.angle_alpha   90.00
_cell.angle_beta   90.00
_cell.angle_gamma   90.00
#
_symmetry.space_group_name_H-M   'P 1'
#
loop_
_entity.id
_entity.type
_entity.pdbx_description
1 polymer ?
#
loop_
_entity_poly.entity_id
_entity_poly.type
_entity_poly.pdbx_seq_one_letter_code
_entity_poly.pdbx_strand_id
1 'polypeptide(L)'
;PDVLEEINQFKEALKKFYLRNNRIPVFFERNYKTSHMQLQAIPIPKNADRELKDIFVDESEAQGFKLDVLESHGRLDQVIPLKVPYFTVELPDGTVLYTKIQGSVHFPLNFPREVLSSGPVLDMPNRVEWKDCILPKEEEEELVQRLRTDFEPFDFTM
;
A
#
# COMPACT_ATOMS: atom_id res chain seq x y z
N PRO A 1 -2.88 21.36 -10.56
CA PRO A 1 -3.69 20.15 -10.28
C PRO A 1 -4.14 20.16 -8.83
N ASP A 2 -5.32 19.64 -8.55
CA ASP A 2 -5.69 19.29 -7.17
C ASP A 2 -4.75 18.18 -6.69
N VAL A 3 -4.34 18.17 -5.41
CA VAL A 3 -3.38 17.19 -4.87
C VAL A 3 -3.87 15.75 -5.08
N LEU A 4 -5.20 15.52 -4.98
CA LEU A 4 -5.77 14.19 -5.19
C LEU A 4 -5.71 13.78 -6.67
N GLU A 5 -5.90 14.73 -7.58
CA GLU A 5 -5.79 14.49 -9.02
C GLU A 5 -4.37 14.06 -9.39
N GLU A 6 -3.36 14.75 -8.87
CA GLU A 6 -1.95 14.42 -9.09
C GLU A 6 -1.58 13.05 -8.50
N ILE A 7 -2.06 12.73 -7.29
CA ILE A 7 -1.90 11.38 -6.69
C ILE A 7 -2.48 10.31 -7.62
N ASN A 8 -3.66 10.54 -8.19
CA ASN A 8 -4.29 9.59 -9.10
C ASN A 8 -3.50 9.44 -10.40
N GLN A 9 -2.93 10.52 -10.94
CA GLN A 9 -2.03 10.45 -12.09
C GLN A 9 -0.80 9.58 -11.80
N PHE A 10 -0.18 9.74 -10.63
CA PHE A 10 0.92 8.87 -10.18
C PHE A 10 0.50 7.41 -10.02
N LYS A 11 -0.66 7.13 -9.42
CA LYS A 11 -1.18 5.75 -9.32
C LYS A 11 -1.35 5.11 -10.69
N GLU A 12 -1.91 5.82 -11.66
CA GLU A 12 -2.08 5.31 -13.03
C GLU A 12 -0.75 5.10 -13.75
N ALA A 13 0.22 5.99 -13.56
CA ALA A 13 1.59 5.81 -14.06
C ALA A 13 2.24 4.56 -13.46
N LEU A 14 2.14 4.37 -12.13
CA LEU A 14 2.68 3.21 -11.43
C LEU A 14 2.00 1.90 -11.84
N LYS A 15 0.68 1.90 -12.06
CA LYS A 15 -0.04 0.73 -12.61
C LYS A 15 0.55 0.30 -13.95
N LYS A 16 0.76 1.24 -14.88
CA LYS A 16 1.39 0.97 -16.18
C LYS A 16 2.84 0.51 -16.02
N PHE A 17 3.60 1.16 -15.15
CA PHE A 17 5.00 0.84 -14.87
C PHE A 17 5.18 -0.59 -14.37
N TYR A 18 4.38 -1.04 -13.42
CA TYR A 18 4.49 -2.39 -12.87
C TYR A 18 3.96 -3.47 -13.81
N LEU A 19 2.96 -3.14 -14.64
CA LEU A 19 2.36 -4.07 -15.59
C LEU A 19 3.37 -4.61 -16.61
N ARG A 20 4.42 -3.83 -16.96
CA ARG A 20 5.50 -4.27 -17.86
C ARG A 20 6.21 -5.54 -17.37
N ASN A 21 6.17 -5.80 -16.05
CA ASN A 21 6.77 -6.96 -15.39
C ASN A 21 5.71 -7.95 -14.87
N ASN A 22 4.49 -7.93 -15.41
CA ASN A 22 3.35 -8.75 -14.97
C ASN A 22 3.03 -8.60 -13.47
N ARG A 23 3.22 -7.39 -12.95
CA ARG A 23 2.90 -7.01 -11.57
C ARG A 23 1.82 -5.93 -11.55
N ILE A 24 1.11 -5.87 -10.44
CA ILE A 24 0.06 -4.87 -10.17
C ILE A 24 0.31 -4.26 -8.79
N PRO A 25 0.13 -2.93 -8.63
CA PRO A 25 0.36 -2.30 -7.34
C PRO A 25 -0.82 -2.49 -6.38
N VAL A 26 -0.48 -2.70 -5.12
CA VAL A 26 -1.35 -2.45 -3.96
C VAL A 26 -0.96 -1.10 -3.39
N PHE A 27 -1.93 -0.22 -3.16
CA PHE A 27 -1.65 1.08 -2.52
C PHE A 27 -2.18 1.08 -1.10
N PHE A 28 -1.41 1.58 -0.15
CA PHE A 28 -1.91 1.71 1.22
C PHE A 28 -1.39 2.95 1.92
N GLU A 29 -2.18 3.43 2.87
CA GLU A 29 -1.81 4.53 3.75
C GLU A 29 -2.09 4.13 5.19
N ARG A 30 -1.14 4.44 6.08
CA ARG A 30 -1.29 4.29 7.53
C ARG A 30 -1.16 5.65 8.20
N ASN A 31 -2.29 6.28 8.49
CA ASN A 31 -2.36 7.46 9.32
C ASN A 31 -2.36 7.07 10.81
N TYR A 32 -1.25 6.53 11.32
CA TYR A 32 -1.08 6.16 12.73
C TYR A 32 0.37 6.29 13.15
N LYS A 33 0.61 7.07 14.23
CA LYS A 33 1.95 7.38 14.76
C LYS A 33 2.90 7.92 13.68
N THR A 34 2.42 8.82 12.81
CA THR A 34 3.19 9.47 11.75
C THR A 34 2.90 10.98 11.72
N SER A 35 3.87 11.78 11.27
CA SER A 35 3.73 13.23 11.05
C SER A 35 3.41 13.60 9.60
N HIS A 36 3.66 12.68 8.66
CA HIS A 36 3.48 12.92 7.23
C HIS A 36 2.55 11.88 6.62
N MET A 37 1.76 12.33 5.65
CA MET A 37 1.02 11.45 4.76
C MET A 37 2.02 10.69 3.89
N GLN A 38 1.90 9.36 3.88
CA GLN A 38 2.71 8.47 3.07
C GLN A 38 1.79 7.46 2.41
N LEU A 39 1.66 7.57 1.09
CA LEU A 39 0.98 6.56 0.28
C LEU A 39 2.05 5.59 -0.26
N GLN A 40 1.98 4.35 0.18
CA GLN A 40 2.87 3.28 -0.25
C GLN A 40 2.30 2.62 -1.51
N ALA A 41 3.18 2.19 -2.42
CA ALA A 41 2.82 1.47 -3.63
C ALA A 41 3.68 0.20 -3.73
N ILE A 42 3.08 -0.97 -3.54
CA ILE A 42 3.79 -2.24 -3.48
C ILE A 42 3.38 -3.14 -4.66
N PRO A 43 4.29 -3.46 -5.59
CA PRO A 43 3.98 -4.29 -6.74
C PRO A 43 3.95 -5.77 -6.38
N ILE A 44 2.80 -6.42 -6.56
CA ILE A 44 2.60 -7.86 -6.34
C ILE A 44 2.45 -8.61 -7.67
N PRO A 45 2.73 -9.93 -7.72
CA PRO A 45 2.41 -10.77 -8.86
C PRO A 45 0.91 -10.73 -9.17
N LYS A 46 0.55 -10.63 -10.46
CA LYS A 46 -0.85 -10.51 -10.87
C LYS A 46 -1.75 -11.65 -10.41
N ASN A 47 -1.21 -12.85 -10.23
CA ASN A 47 -1.95 -14.03 -9.76
C ASN A 47 -2.31 -13.97 -8.26
N ALA A 48 -1.62 -13.15 -7.47
CA ALA A 48 -1.91 -12.99 -6.04
C ALA A 48 -3.17 -12.16 -5.77
N ASP A 49 -3.66 -11.41 -6.77
CA ASP A 49 -4.85 -10.54 -6.67
C ASP A 49 -6.09 -11.28 -6.17
N ARG A 50 -6.29 -12.52 -6.65
CA ARG A 50 -7.53 -13.28 -6.45
C ARG A 50 -7.87 -13.52 -4.97
N GLU A 51 -6.84 -13.72 -4.15
CA GLU A 51 -6.99 -14.08 -2.73
C GLU A 51 -6.58 -12.92 -1.82
N LEU A 52 -6.09 -11.81 -2.39
CA LEU A 52 -5.51 -10.71 -1.64
C LEU A 52 -6.48 -10.08 -0.64
N LYS A 53 -7.74 -9.88 -1.05
CA LYS A 53 -8.77 -9.32 -0.17
C LYS A 53 -9.00 -10.20 1.05
N ASP A 54 -9.17 -11.50 0.84
CA ASP A 54 -9.46 -12.46 1.91
C ASP A 54 -8.26 -12.55 2.87
N ILE A 55 -7.02 -12.54 2.35
CA ILE A 55 -5.81 -12.51 3.18
C ILE A 55 -5.77 -11.26 4.08
N PHE A 56 -6.09 -10.07 3.54
CA PHE A 56 -6.13 -8.84 4.36
C PHE A 56 -7.18 -8.92 5.46
N VAL A 57 -8.36 -9.46 5.15
CA VAL A 57 -9.47 -9.62 6.11
C VAL A 57 -9.07 -10.62 7.20
N ASP A 58 -8.64 -11.82 6.82
CA ASP A 58 -8.26 -12.89 7.75
C ASP A 58 -7.12 -12.45 8.68
N GLU A 59 -6.07 -11.81 8.14
CA GLU A 59 -4.95 -11.33 8.96
C GLU A 59 -5.38 -10.19 9.89
N SER A 60 -6.29 -9.30 9.45
CA SER A 60 -6.79 -8.23 10.31
C SER A 60 -7.56 -8.79 11.51
N GLU A 61 -8.42 -9.79 11.28
CA GLU A 61 -9.20 -10.45 12.33
C GLU A 61 -8.30 -11.22 13.30
N ALA A 62 -7.27 -11.90 12.78
CA ALA A 62 -6.27 -12.59 13.60
C ALA A 62 -5.52 -11.63 14.54
N GLN A 63 -5.29 -10.38 14.10
CA GLN A 63 -4.66 -9.33 14.89
C GLN A 63 -5.63 -8.50 15.73
N GLY A 64 -6.92 -8.88 15.76
CA GLY A 64 -7.91 -8.33 16.68
C GLY A 64 -8.53 -6.99 16.24
N PHE A 65 -8.48 -6.67 14.94
CA PHE A 65 -9.22 -5.55 14.37
C PHE A 65 -9.95 -5.97 13.09
N LYS A 66 -10.77 -5.08 12.53
CA LYS A 66 -11.54 -5.36 11.32
C LYS A 66 -11.24 -4.36 10.24
N LEU A 67 -11.18 -4.83 9.00
CA LEU A 67 -11.16 -4.02 7.80
C LEU A 67 -12.56 -3.98 7.18
N ASP A 68 -13.12 -2.78 7.07
CA ASP A 68 -14.38 -2.54 6.39
C ASP A 68 -14.14 -2.22 4.91
N VAL A 69 -15.06 -2.63 4.04
CA VAL A 69 -15.04 -2.24 2.62
C VAL A 69 -15.61 -0.84 2.49
N LEU A 70 -14.88 0.05 1.81
CA LEU A 70 -15.41 1.35 1.41
C LEU A 70 -16.38 1.14 0.23
N GLU A 71 -17.63 1.54 0.39
CA GLU A 71 -18.65 1.40 -0.64
C GLU A 71 -18.25 2.12 -1.94
N SER A 72 -18.76 1.63 -3.09
CA SER A 72 -18.47 2.24 -4.39
C SER A 72 -18.93 3.70 -4.40
N HIS A 73 -17.99 4.63 -4.64
CA HIS A 73 -18.13 6.10 -4.53
C HIS A 73 -18.04 6.69 -3.12
N GLY A 74 -17.82 5.86 -2.10
CA GLY A 74 -17.47 6.31 -0.77
C GLY A 74 -16.15 7.08 -0.79
N ARG A 75 -16.07 8.18 -0.05
CA ARG A 75 -14.81 8.87 0.22
C ARG A 75 -14.36 8.57 1.64
N LEU A 76 -13.05 8.40 1.81
CA LEU A 76 -12.43 8.18 3.12
C LEU A 76 -12.84 9.24 4.15
N ASP A 77 -12.94 10.50 3.75
CA ASP A 77 -13.30 11.62 4.64
C ASP A 77 -14.77 11.63 5.07
N GLN A 78 -15.64 10.85 4.42
CA GLN A 78 -17.03 10.66 4.84
C GLN A 78 -17.17 9.60 5.93
N VAL A 79 -16.29 8.58 5.90
CA VAL A 79 -16.33 7.46 6.86
C VAL A 79 -15.36 7.67 8.03
N ILE A 80 -14.29 8.45 7.85
CA ILE A 80 -13.28 8.71 8.88
C ILE A 80 -13.42 10.15 9.40
N PRO A 81 -13.81 10.34 10.67
CA PRO A 81 -13.87 11.68 11.26
C PRO A 81 -12.49 12.34 11.28
N LEU A 82 -12.47 13.68 11.20
CA LEU A 82 -11.23 14.45 11.28
C LEU A 82 -10.43 14.09 12.54
N LYS A 83 -9.11 13.99 12.38
CA LYS A 83 -8.14 13.66 13.44
C LYS A 83 -8.27 12.26 14.04
N VAL A 84 -9.06 11.37 13.44
CA VAL A 84 -9.09 9.95 13.81
C VAL A 84 -8.02 9.22 13.01
N PRO A 85 -7.03 8.60 13.67
CA PRO A 85 -6.03 7.77 12.99
C PRO A 85 -6.69 6.61 12.23
N TYR A 86 -6.09 6.19 11.11
CA TYR A 86 -6.67 5.15 10.27
C TYR A 86 -5.63 4.35 9.50
N PHE A 87 -6.09 3.24 8.93
CA PHE A 87 -5.39 2.51 7.89
C PHE A 87 -6.34 2.28 6.72
N THR A 88 -5.81 2.36 5.50
CA THR A 88 -6.54 2.06 4.27
C THR A 88 -5.64 1.34 3.28
N VAL A 89 -6.20 0.41 2.52
CA VAL A 89 -5.54 -0.28 1.41
C VAL A 89 -6.47 -0.34 0.21
N GLU A 90 -5.98 0.10 -0.94
CA GLU A 90 -6.60 -0.03 -2.25
C GLU A 90 -5.99 -1.25 -2.95
N LEU A 91 -6.85 -2.23 -3.21
CA LEU A 91 -6.51 -3.46 -3.91
C LEU A 91 -6.52 -3.23 -5.44
N PRO A 92 -5.86 -4.11 -6.22
CA PRO A 92 -5.75 -3.91 -7.67
C PRO A 92 -7.08 -3.94 -8.43
N ASP A 93 -8.11 -4.59 -7.88
CA ASP A 93 -9.49 -4.59 -8.40
C ASP A 93 -10.24 -3.27 -8.15
N GLY A 94 -9.63 -2.32 -7.44
CA GLY A 94 -10.22 -1.04 -7.05
C GLY A 94 -11.00 -1.10 -5.73
N THR A 95 -11.11 -2.26 -5.09
CA THR A 95 -11.68 -2.39 -3.75
C THR A 95 -10.81 -1.63 -2.76
N VAL A 96 -11.42 -0.78 -1.94
CA VAL A 96 -10.73 -0.09 -0.85
C VAL A 96 -11.19 -0.68 0.48
N LEU A 97 -10.25 -1.16 1.27
CA LEU A 97 -10.48 -1.59 2.64
C LEU A 97 -9.94 -0.53 3.61
N TYR A 98 -10.62 -0.29 4.72
CA TYR A 98 -10.17 0.67 5.72
C TYR A 98 -10.52 0.26 7.15
N THR A 99 -9.84 0.86 8.11
CA THR A 99 -10.22 0.77 9.52
C THR A 99 -9.88 2.06 10.27
N LYS A 100 -10.69 2.39 11.27
CA LYS A 100 -10.44 3.52 12.18
C LYS A 100 -9.68 3.00 13.38
N ILE A 101 -8.57 3.62 13.70
CA ILE A 101 -7.73 3.23 14.83
C ILE A 101 -8.17 4.06 16.04
N GLN A 102 -9.15 3.53 16.78
CA GLN A 102 -9.78 4.20 17.92
C GLN A 102 -9.40 3.55 19.26
N GLY A 103 -9.27 4.37 20.30
CA GLY A 103 -9.22 3.91 21.70
C GLY A 103 -8.01 3.02 22.04
N SER A 104 -8.30 1.84 22.62
CA SER A 104 -7.35 0.84 23.12
C SER A 104 -6.84 -0.15 22.06
N VAL A 105 -7.25 0.00 20.79
CA VAL A 105 -6.81 -0.86 19.71
C VAL A 105 -5.34 -0.55 19.40
N HIS A 106 -4.46 -1.51 19.69
CA HIS A 106 -3.06 -1.44 19.30
C HIS A 106 -2.96 -1.82 17.82
N PHE A 107 -2.97 -0.83 16.92
CA PHE A 107 -2.79 -1.14 15.51
C PHE A 107 -1.33 -1.55 15.23
N PRO A 108 -1.10 -2.74 14.67
CA PRO A 108 0.22 -3.24 14.28
C PRO A 108 0.85 -2.36 13.19
N LEU A 109 2.00 -1.73 13.49
CA LEU A 109 2.65 -0.83 12.53
C LEU A 109 3.09 -1.56 11.25
N ASN A 110 3.49 -2.82 11.36
CA ASN A 110 4.00 -3.62 10.24
C ASN A 110 2.92 -4.41 9.50
N PHE A 111 1.64 -4.34 9.90
CA PHE A 111 0.57 -5.17 9.32
C PHE A 111 0.51 -5.19 7.79
N PRO A 112 0.61 -4.05 7.08
CA PRO A 112 0.59 -4.11 5.61
C PRO A 112 1.80 -4.84 5.04
N ARG A 113 2.97 -4.74 5.70
CA ARG A 113 4.18 -5.49 5.31
C ARG A 113 4.03 -6.96 5.62
N GLU A 114 3.49 -7.32 6.79
CA GLU A 114 3.21 -8.70 7.19
C GLU A 114 2.32 -9.41 6.16
N VAL A 115 1.19 -8.79 5.81
CA VAL A 115 0.27 -9.31 4.78
C VAL A 115 0.97 -9.44 3.43
N LEU A 116 1.58 -8.36 2.94
CA LEU A 116 2.12 -8.33 1.57
C LEU A 116 3.37 -9.21 1.40
N SER A 117 4.16 -9.40 2.44
CA SER A 117 5.36 -10.24 2.41
C SER A 117 5.07 -11.73 2.59
N SER A 118 3.84 -12.10 2.92
CA SER A 118 3.42 -13.48 3.10
C SER A 118 3.58 -14.31 1.81
N GLY A 119 3.69 -15.64 2.00
CA GLY A 119 3.84 -16.63 0.93
C GLY A 119 2.83 -16.50 -0.23
N PRO A 120 1.53 -16.36 0.07
CA PRO A 120 0.52 -16.20 -0.99
C PRO A 120 0.64 -14.93 -1.83
N VAL A 121 1.40 -13.92 -1.36
CA VAL A 121 1.49 -12.61 -2.01
C VAL A 121 2.87 -12.36 -2.65
N LEU A 122 3.91 -12.13 -1.85
CA LEU A 122 5.28 -11.89 -2.36
C LEU A 122 6.26 -13.02 -2.07
N ASP A 123 5.95 -13.89 -1.12
CA ASP A 123 6.86 -14.94 -0.63
C ASP A 123 8.22 -14.37 -0.18
N MET A 124 8.17 -13.32 0.65
CA MET A 124 9.34 -12.63 1.18
C MET A 124 9.27 -12.45 2.71
N PRO A 125 9.15 -13.54 3.49
CA PRO A 125 8.94 -13.44 4.94
C PRO A 125 10.06 -12.71 5.69
N ASN A 126 11.26 -12.64 5.12
CA ASN A 126 12.39 -11.88 5.65
C ASN A 126 12.28 -10.35 5.47
N ARG A 127 11.22 -9.85 4.81
CA ARG A 127 10.99 -8.41 4.56
C ARG A 127 9.86 -7.80 5.40
N VAL A 128 9.33 -8.58 6.34
CA VAL A 128 8.33 -8.13 7.32
C VAL A 128 8.90 -6.98 8.15
N GLU A 129 10.06 -7.19 8.77
CA GLU A 129 10.73 -6.19 9.59
C GLU A 129 11.52 -5.22 8.71
N TRP A 130 11.24 -3.93 8.88
CA TRP A 130 11.84 -2.90 8.03
C TRP A 130 13.34 -2.75 8.29
N LYS A 131 13.81 -3.03 9.52
CA LYS A 131 15.24 -3.00 9.87
C LYS A 131 16.06 -4.03 9.09
N ASP A 132 15.44 -5.14 8.72
CA ASP A 132 16.08 -6.19 7.92
C ASP A 132 16.11 -5.84 6.42
N CYS A 133 15.44 -4.74 6.03
CA CYS A 133 15.41 -4.23 4.67
C CYS A 133 16.39 -3.07 4.43
N ILE A 134 17.21 -2.70 5.42
CA ILE A 134 18.18 -1.60 5.28
C ILE A 134 19.30 -2.04 4.35
N LEU A 135 19.55 -1.24 3.31
CA LEU A 135 20.60 -1.48 2.33
C LEU A 135 21.78 -0.53 2.57
N PRO A 136 23.00 -0.91 2.15
CA PRO A 136 24.11 0.03 2.04
C PRO A 136 23.73 1.19 1.11
N LYS A 137 24.28 2.37 1.40
CA LYS A 137 24.00 3.61 0.64
C LYS A 137 24.25 3.44 -0.86
N GLU A 138 25.32 2.74 -1.22
CA GLU A 138 25.70 2.49 -2.61
C GLU A 138 24.61 1.68 -3.35
N GLU A 139 24.04 0.67 -2.70
CA GLU A 139 22.94 -0.12 -3.27
C GLU A 139 21.65 0.71 -3.40
N GLU A 140 21.36 1.58 -2.43
CA GLU A 140 20.22 2.52 -2.51
C GLU A 140 20.36 3.48 -3.70
N GLU A 141 21.57 4.03 -3.92
CA GLU A 141 21.84 4.93 -5.05
C GLU A 141 21.63 4.22 -6.39
N GLU A 142 22.12 2.98 -6.53
CA GLU A 142 21.89 2.17 -7.74
C GLU A 142 20.40 1.88 -7.99
N LEU A 143 19.64 1.57 -6.94
CA LEU A 143 18.19 1.35 -7.04
C LEU A 143 17.45 2.60 -7.48
N VAL A 144 17.82 3.77 -6.95
CA VAL A 144 17.22 5.05 -7.35
C VAL A 144 17.52 5.35 -8.82
N GLN A 145 18.77 5.19 -9.26
CA GLN A 145 19.12 5.43 -10.67
C GLN A 145 18.34 4.51 -11.60
N ARG A 146 18.28 3.22 -11.26
CA ARG A 146 17.50 2.24 -12.03
C ARG A 146 16.04 2.61 -12.08
N LEU A 147 15.42 2.94 -10.94
CA LEU A 147 14.02 3.33 -10.88
C LEU A 147 13.73 4.55 -11.75
N ARG A 148 14.60 5.57 -11.74
CA ARG A 148 14.43 6.78 -12.56
C ARG A 148 14.45 6.47 -14.05
N THR A 149 15.46 5.74 -14.52
CA THR A 149 15.56 5.33 -15.94
C THR A 149 14.37 4.46 -16.35
N ASP A 150 14.00 3.53 -15.48
CA ASP A 150 12.94 2.58 -15.74
C ASP A 150 11.55 3.24 -15.77
N PHE A 151 11.32 4.24 -14.92
CA PHE A 151 10.05 4.95 -14.78
C PHE A 151 9.89 6.07 -15.81
N GLU A 152 10.98 6.58 -16.41
CA GLU A 152 10.98 7.67 -17.40
C GLU A 152 9.87 7.56 -18.48
N PRO A 153 9.60 6.39 -19.10
CA PRO A 153 8.55 6.27 -20.13
C PRO A 153 7.11 6.43 -19.59
N PHE A 154 6.94 6.40 -18.28
CA PHE A 154 5.65 6.48 -17.57
C PHE A 154 5.48 7.79 -16.81
N ASP A 155 6.53 8.61 -16.71
CA ASP A 155 6.52 9.86 -15.99
C ASP A 155 5.71 10.92 -16.77
N PHE A 156 4.62 11.39 -16.18
CA PHE A 156 3.74 12.40 -16.77
C PHE A 156 4.15 13.83 -16.38
N THR A 157 5.16 13.99 -15.51
CA THR A 157 5.62 15.29 -15.00
C THR A 157 6.76 15.91 -15.81
N MET A 158 7.28 15.17 -16.81
CA MET A 158 8.33 15.63 -17.72
C MET A 158 7.80 16.41 -18.93
#